data_AF-A0AA42N603-F1
#
_entry.id   AF-A0AA42N603-F1
#
_cell.length_a   1.000
_cell.length_b   1.000
_cell.length_c   1.000
_cell.angle_alpha   90.00
_cell.angle_beta   90.00
_cell.angle_gamma   90.00
#
_symmetry.space_group_name_H-M   'P 1'
#
loop_
_entity.id
_entity.type
_entity.pdbx_description
1 polymer ?
#
loop_
_entity_poly.entity_id
_entity_poly.type
_entity_poly.pdbx_seq_one_letter_code
_entity_poly.pdbx_strand_id
1 'polypeptide(L)'
;MSGRQFLPALLLCCALPLQAQVYTWVDENGQKHFGSQPPTPQQPVETVTIRQGYNSDGQQPAVVAAELESSEGDASTAAHQEKAPSAKAMCNEAIRWTGIDIPNLKDIARERKQDGKISGDQYEQAIKGLDEARKYITVQNCLASEGKDRERFECLSQGAGIMVCSGALESALKNL
;
A
#
# COMPACT_ATOMS: atom_id res chain seq x y z
N MET A 1 15.29 49.91 39.44
CA MET A 1 15.87 49.14 38.31
C MET A 1 15.86 47.65 38.70
N SER A 2 16.17 46.72 37.78
CA SER A 2 16.24 45.25 38.03
C SER A 2 14.92 44.47 38.08
N GLY A 3 14.02 44.65 37.09
CA GLY A 3 12.77 43.88 36.97
C GLY A 3 12.42 43.39 35.56
N ARG A 4 13.36 43.39 34.60
CA ARG A 4 13.07 43.18 33.15
C ARG A 4 14.06 42.25 32.43
N GLN A 5 14.53 41.17 33.09
CA GLN A 5 15.43 40.17 32.45
C GLN A 5 15.04 38.69 32.63
N PHE A 6 13.93 38.36 33.31
CA PHE A 6 13.49 36.96 33.47
C PHE A 6 12.55 36.45 32.37
N LEU A 7 12.08 37.31 31.45
CA LEU A 7 11.14 36.90 30.40
C LEU A 7 11.71 35.95 29.31
N PRO A 8 12.96 36.06 28.82
CA PRO A 8 13.45 35.19 27.75
C PRO A 8 13.82 33.77 28.24
N ALA A 9 14.01 33.58 29.56
CA ALA A 9 14.40 32.28 30.12
C ALA A 9 13.23 31.29 30.22
N LEU A 10 11.98 31.77 30.37
CA LEU A 10 10.81 30.91 30.53
C LEU A 10 10.28 30.33 29.20
N LEU A 11 10.58 31.00 28.08
CA LEU A 11 10.06 30.63 26.75
C LEU A 11 10.81 29.47 26.07
N LEU A 12 11.96 29.04 26.59
CA LEU A 12 12.80 28.02 25.96
C LEU A 12 12.43 26.57 26.34
N CYS A 13 11.59 26.37 27.37
CA CYS A 13 11.28 25.03 27.90
C CYS A 13 10.14 24.28 27.17
N CYS A 14 9.47 24.89 26.19
CA CYS A 14 8.27 24.33 25.55
C CYS A 14 8.54 23.52 24.26
N ALA A 15 9.81 23.29 23.89
CA ALA A 15 10.20 22.69 22.61
C ALA A 15 10.61 21.20 22.72
N LEU A 16 10.03 20.44 23.65
CA LEU A 16 10.23 18.99 23.73
C LEU A 16 9.26 18.28 22.76
N PRO A 17 9.75 17.52 21.76
CA PRO A 17 8.88 16.73 20.90
C PRO A 17 8.27 15.58 21.72
N LEU A 18 6.99 15.70 22.04
CA LEU A 18 6.22 14.64 22.70
C LEU A 18 6.03 13.49 21.70
N GLN A 19 6.96 12.53 21.74
CA GLN A 19 6.93 11.29 20.95
C GLN A 19 5.66 10.50 21.31
N ALA A 20 4.59 10.69 20.53
CA ALA A 20 3.31 10.00 20.68
C ALA A 20 3.45 8.54 20.23
N GLN A 21 4.03 7.71 21.11
CA GLN A 21 4.13 6.28 20.91
C GLN A 21 2.74 5.66 21.09
N VAL A 22 2.25 4.99 20.06
CA VAL A 22 1.01 4.21 20.10
C VAL A 22 1.39 2.75 20.31
N TYR A 23 1.07 2.22 21.48
CA TYR A 23 1.25 0.81 21.80
C TYR A 23 0.03 0.02 21.34
N THR A 24 0.25 -1.22 20.92
CA THR A 24 -0.81 -2.20 20.69
C THR A 24 -0.66 -3.38 21.63
N TRP A 25 -1.78 -3.88 22.13
CA TRP A 25 -1.83 -5.05 23.01
C TRP A 25 -3.15 -5.80 22.77
N VAL A 26 -3.22 -7.03 23.28
CA VAL A 26 -4.38 -7.92 23.14
C VAL A 26 -4.98 -8.14 24.52
N ASP A 27 -6.28 -7.88 24.69
CA ASP A 27 -6.95 -8.14 25.97
C ASP A 27 -7.32 -9.63 26.17
N GLU A 28 -7.86 -9.96 27.34
CA GLU A 28 -8.26 -11.33 27.70
C GLU A 28 -9.34 -11.93 26.79
N ASN A 29 -10.05 -11.09 26.01
CA ASN A 29 -11.06 -11.49 25.04
C ASN A 29 -10.51 -11.57 23.61
N GLY A 30 -9.19 -11.42 23.42
CA GLY A 30 -8.54 -11.43 22.12
C GLY A 30 -8.67 -10.13 21.31
N GLN A 31 -9.22 -9.05 21.88
CA GLN A 31 -9.39 -7.80 21.15
C GLN A 31 -8.09 -6.99 21.13
N LYS A 32 -7.72 -6.50 19.94
CA LYS A 32 -6.56 -5.61 19.75
C LYS A 32 -6.93 -4.18 20.10
N HIS A 33 -6.24 -3.62 21.08
CA HIS A 33 -6.36 -2.21 21.47
C HIS A 33 -5.17 -1.41 20.96
N PHE A 34 -5.37 -0.10 20.84
CA PHE A 34 -4.34 0.88 20.48
C PHE A 34 -4.44 2.08 21.42
N GLY A 35 -3.32 2.50 22.02
CA GLY A 35 -3.34 3.61 22.97
C GLY A 35 -1.96 4.20 23.26
N SER A 36 -1.95 5.41 23.83
CA SER A 36 -0.75 6.13 24.27
C SER A 36 -0.29 5.75 25.68
N GLN A 37 -1.03 4.88 26.36
CA GLN A 37 -0.68 4.32 27.67
C GLN A 37 0.10 3.00 27.45
N PRO A 38 1.29 2.80 28.03
CA PRO A 38 1.95 1.50 27.97
C PRO A 38 1.12 0.46 28.74
N PRO A 39 0.98 -0.78 28.22
CA PRO A 39 0.28 -1.85 28.94
C PRO A 39 1.02 -2.21 30.23
N THR A 40 0.29 -2.78 31.20
CA THR A 40 0.88 -3.39 32.40
C THR A 40 1.90 -4.47 32.02
N PRO A 41 2.95 -4.69 32.83
CA PRO A 41 4.24 -5.29 32.39
C PRO A 41 4.21 -6.82 32.20
N GLN A 42 3.17 -7.37 31.60
CA GLN A 42 2.86 -8.80 31.55
C GLN A 42 2.48 -9.32 30.15
N GLN A 43 2.61 -8.49 29.11
CA GLN A 43 2.33 -8.90 27.73
C GLN A 43 3.52 -8.65 26.80
N PRO A 44 3.96 -9.66 26.02
CA PRO A 44 5.07 -9.51 25.07
C PRO A 44 4.65 -8.65 23.87
N VAL A 45 5.52 -7.71 23.48
CA VAL A 45 5.31 -6.81 22.34
C VAL A 45 6.06 -7.37 21.12
N GLU A 46 5.33 -7.65 20.05
CA GLU A 46 5.90 -8.03 18.76
C GLU A 46 5.80 -6.87 17.77
N THR A 47 6.92 -6.52 17.13
CA THR A 47 7.02 -5.33 16.26
C THR A 47 6.81 -5.69 14.79
N VAL A 48 5.64 -5.37 14.25
CA VAL A 48 5.34 -5.58 12.82
C VAL A 48 6.01 -4.49 11.98
N THR A 49 6.90 -4.89 11.06
CA THR A 49 7.52 -3.97 10.09
C THR A 49 6.62 -3.82 8.86
N ILE A 50 6.01 -2.63 8.69
CA ILE A 50 5.28 -2.30 7.46
C ILE A 50 6.28 -2.05 6.32
N ARG A 51 6.24 -2.85 5.26
CA ARG A 51 6.95 -2.54 4.01
C ARG A 51 6.25 -1.38 3.30
N GLN A 52 6.88 -0.21 3.26
CA GLN A 52 6.31 0.96 2.59
C GLN A 52 6.38 0.84 1.06
N GLY A 53 5.24 0.50 0.44
CA GLY A 53 5.03 0.51 -1.01
C GLY A 53 3.95 1.49 -1.47
N TYR A 54 3.41 2.32 -0.57
CA TYR A 54 2.26 3.18 -0.84
C TYR A 54 2.59 4.65 -0.52
N ASN A 55 3.08 5.37 -1.53
CA ASN A 55 3.01 6.83 -1.54
C ASN A 55 1.68 7.23 -2.18
N SER A 56 0.71 7.59 -1.36
CA SER A 56 -0.41 8.43 -1.79
C SER A 56 -0.68 9.41 -0.68
N ASP A 57 -0.49 10.70 -0.98
CA ASP A 57 -0.89 11.78 -0.09
C ASP A 57 -2.41 11.73 0.11
N GLY A 58 -2.84 11.51 1.36
CA GLY A 58 -4.23 11.68 1.77
C GLY A 58 -5.03 10.39 2.03
N GLN A 59 -5.18 10.10 3.33
CA GLN A 59 -6.29 9.38 3.95
C GLN A 59 -6.39 7.85 3.77
N GLN A 60 -6.00 7.14 4.83
CA GLN A 60 -6.25 5.71 5.04
C GLN A 60 -7.50 5.48 5.92
N PRO A 61 -8.43 4.61 5.49
CA PRO A 61 -9.23 3.79 6.40
C PRO A 61 -8.63 2.39 6.58
N ALA A 62 -8.82 1.82 7.77
CA ALA A 62 -8.13 0.62 8.24
C ALA A 62 -8.90 -0.69 7.91
N VAL A 63 -8.14 -1.75 7.59
CA VAL A 63 -8.14 -3.16 8.11
C VAL A 63 -9.48 -3.91 8.34
N VAL A 64 -9.61 -5.25 8.45
CA VAL A 64 -8.77 -6.47 8.33
C VAL A 64 -9.46 -7.40 7.29
N ALA A 65 -9.17 -8.68 7.01
CA ALA A 65 -8.26 -9.69 7.57
C ALA A 65 -7.85 -10.74 6.50
N ALA A 66 -6.92 -11.63 6.87
CA ALA A 66 -6.78 -12.98 6.33
C ALA A 66 -6.32 -13.90 7.47
N GLU A 67 -6.85 -15.12 7.54
CA GLU A 67 -6.64 -16.07 8.64
C GLU A 67 -5.38 -16.93 8.42
N LEU A 68 -4.77 -17.38 9.53
CA LEU A 68 -3.52 -18.15 9.56
C LEU A 68 -3.81 -19.62 9.85
N GLU A 69 -3.03 -20.53 9.25
CA GLU A 69 -2.84 -21.91 9.72
C GLU A 69 -1.33 -22.18 9.81
N SER A 70 -0.92 -23.00 10.78
CA SER A 70 0.43 -23.08 11.33
C SER A 70 1.29 -24.21 10.76
N SER A 71 2.62 -24.12 10.98
CA SER A 71 3.39 -25.22 11.60
C SER A 71 4.80 -24.76 11.98
N GLU A 72 5.31 -25.35 13.07
CA GLU A 72 6.59 -25.04 13.72
C GLU A 72 7.79 -25.72 13.01
N GLY A 73 9.02 -25.26 13.29
CA GLY A 73 10.19 -26.16 13.26
C GLY A 73 11.51 -25.63 12.72
N ASP A 74 12.50 -25.61 13.61
CA ASP A 74 13.95 -25.66 13.37
C ASP A 74 14.72 -24.39 12.96
N ALA A 75 16.00 -24.39 13.32
CA ALA A 75 16.85 -23.21 13.40
C ALA A 75 17.84 -23.14 12.23
N SER A 76 17.86 -21.99 11.54
CA SER A 76 19.04 -21.63 10.75
C SER A 76 19.21 -20.13 10.65
N THR A 77 20.36 -19.65 11.14
CA THR A 77 20.91 -18.34 10.77
C THR A 77 21.40 -18.42 9.31
N ALA A 78 20.45 -18.36 8.37
CA ALA A 78 20.71 -18.17 6.96
C ALA A 78 20.26 -16.75 6.55
N ALA A 79 21.00 -16.14 5.62
CA ALA A 79 20.70 -14.80 5.14
C ALA A 79 19.27 -14.69 4.59
N HIS A 80 18.70 -13.48 4.62
CA HIS A 80 17.50 -13.11 3.87
C HIS A 80 17.77 -13.23 2.35
N GLN A 81 17.80 -14.46 1.85
CA GLN A 81 17.51 -14.74 0.45
C GLN A 81 15.99 -14.69 0.32
N GLU A 82 15.47 -13.61 -0.26
CA GLU A 82 14.09 -13.59 -0.70
C GLU A 82 13.92 -14.70 -1.75
N LYS A 83 13.38 -15.83 -1.31
CA LYS A 83 13.00 -16.91 -2.21
C LYS A 83 11.93 -16.35 -3.14
N ALA A 84 12.30 -16.17 -4.41
CA ALA A 84 11.41 -15.59 -5.42
C ALA A 84 10.02 -16.24 -5.33
N PRO A 85 8.94 -15.44 -5.31
CA PRO A 85 7.59 -15.97 -5.16
C PRO A 85 7.31 -16.97 -6.27
N SER A 86 6.62 -18.07 -5.96
CA SER A 86 6.18 -19.00 -7.00
C SER A 86 5.37 -18.25 -8.06
N ALA A 87 5.45 -18.67 -9.32
CA ALA A 87 4.74 -17.99 -10.41
C ALA A 87 3.24 -17.81 -10.11
N LYS A 88 2.61 -18.77 -9.42
CA LYS A 88 1.22 -18.67 -8.96
C LYS A 88 1.01 -17.60 -7.88
N ALA A 89 1.94 -17.45 -6.93
CA ALA A 89 1.88 -16.39 -5.92
C ALA A 89 2.05 -14.99 -6.56
N MET A 90 3.03 -14.85 -7.45
CA MET A 90 3.23 -13.63 -8.25
C MET A 90 1.98 -13.27 -9.08
N CYS A 91 1.38 -14.25 -9.76
CA CYS A 91 0.14 -14.04 -10.53
C CYS A 91 -1.04 -13.63 -9.65
N ASN A 92 -1.24 -14.28 -8.49
CA ASN A 92 -2.30 -13.92 -7.56
C ASN A 92 -2.12 -12.48 -7.05
N GLU A 93 -0.88 -12.07 -6.76
CA GLU A 93 -0.57 -10.73 -6.27
C GLU A 93 -0.79 -9.64 -7.34
N ALA A 94 -0.41 -9.91 -8.60
CA ALA A 94 -0.72 -9.03 -9.73
C ALA A 94 -2.24 -8.80 -9.91
N ILE A 95 -3.03 -9.84 -9.67
CA ILE A 95 -4.50 -9.79 -9.76
C ILE A 95 -5.09 -9.07 -8.53
N ARG A 96 -4.48 -9.25 -7.35
CA ARG A 96 -4.88 -8.54 -6.12
C ARG A 96 -4.74 -7.03 -6.30
N TRP A 97 -3.60 -6.56 -6.81
CA TRP A 97 -3.37 -5.13 -7.09
C TRP A 97 -4.31 -4.59 -8.17
N THR A 98 -4.41 -5.24 -9.31
CA THR A 98 -5.27 -4.79 -10.43
C THR A 98 -6.77 -4.87 -10.12
N GLY A 99 -7.18 -5.73 -9.19
CA GLY A 99 -8.52 -5.75 -8.61
C GLY A 99 -8.89 -4.44 -7.91
N ILE A 100 -7.90 -3.74 -7.33
CA ILE A 100 -8.02 -2.43 -6.64
C ILE A 100 -7.82 -1.27 -7.63
N ASP A 101 -6.79 -1.33 -8.47
CA ASP A 101 -6.46 -0.25 -9.43
C ASP A 101 -7.60 0.06 -10.40
N ILE A 102 -8.18 -0.99 -11.00
CA ILE A 102 -9.12 -0.82 -12.11
C ILE A 102 -10.40 -0.07 -11.67
N PRO A 103 -11.07 -0.41 -10.55
CA PRO A 103 -12.17 0.39 -10.03
C PRO A 103 -11.77 1.84 -9.75
N ASN A 104 -10.65 2.06 -9.04
CA ASN A 104 -10.17 3.39 -8.68
C ASN A 104 -9.93 4.26 -9.93
N LEU A 105 -9.31 3.70 -10.98
CA LEU A 105 -9.09 4.39 -12.25
C LEU A 105 -10.40 4.69 -13.01
N LYS A 106 -11.42 3.83 -12.92
CA LYS A 106 -12.74 4.12 -13.49
C LYS A 106 -13.45 5.25 -12.74
N ASP A 107 -13.29 5.32 -11.42
CA ASP A 107 -13.87 6.38 -10.60
C ASP A 107 -13.15 7.73 -10.85
N ILE A 108 -11.82 7.73 -10.94
CA ILE A 108 -11.02 8.89 -11.38
C ILE A 108 -11.44 9.34 -12.79
N ALA A 109 -11.64 8.40 -13.74
CA ALA A 109 -12.13 8.75 -15.08
C ALA A 109 -13.52 9.39 -15.04
N ARG A 110 -14.42 8.92 -14.17
CA ARG A 110 -15.76 9.49 -13.98
C ARG A 110 -15.68 10.93 -13.44
N GLU A 111 -14.90 11.14 -12.38
CA GLU A 111 -14.66 12.47 -11.79
C GLU A 111 -14.09 13.43 -12.84
N ARG A 112 -13.05 13.03 -13.57
CA ARG A 112 -12.45 13.87 -14.63
C ARG A 112 -13.43 14.20 -15.76
N LYS A 113 -14.38 13.32 -16.10
CA LYS A 113 -15.46 13.62 -17.05
C LYS A 113 -16.46 14.62 -16.48
N GLN A 114 -16.84 14.48 -15.21
CA GLN A 114 -17.75 15.39 -14.51
C GLN A 114 -17.15 16.81 -14.40
N ASP A 115 -15.85 16.90 -14.12
CA ASP A 115 -15.10 18.16 -14.07
C ASP A 115 -14.79 18.78 -15.44
N GLY A 116 -15.17 18.12 -16.56
CA GLY A 116 -14.81 18.55 -17.91
C GLY A 116 -13.31 18.46 -18.24
N LYS A 117 -12.51 17.77 -17.41
CA LYS A 117 -11.06 17.55 -17.59
C LYS A 117 -10.75 16.53 -18.70
N ILE A 118 -11.73 15.72 -19.12
CA ILE A 118 -11.66 14.82 -20.29
C ILE A 118 -12.99 14.84 -21.06
N SER A 119 -12.95 14.55 -22.36
CA SER A 119 -14.15 14.45 -23.20
C SER A 119 -14.97 13.18 -22.94
N GLY A 120 -16.19 13.13 -23.49
CA GLY A 120 -17.02 11.92 -23.48
C GLY A 120 -16.30 10.72 -24.09
N ASP A 121 -15.70 10.91 -25.27
CA ASP A 121 -14.99 9.87 -26.01
C ASP A 121 -13.73 9.40 -25.26
N GLN A 122 -12.97 10.32 -24.66
CA GLN A 122 -11.79 9.99 -23.84
C GLN A 122 -12.17 9.13 -22.63
N TYR A 123 -13.29 9.45 -21.97
CA TYR A 123 -13.82 8.61 -20.90
C TYR A 123 -14.23 7.23 -21.40
N GLU A 124 -14.95 7.13 -22.51
CA GLU A 124 -15.40 5.84 -23.05
C GLU A 124 -14.23 4.95 -23.48
N GLN A 125 -13.20 5.54 -24.09
CA GLN A 125 -11.94 4.86 -24.40
C GLN A 125 -11.22 4.37 -23.13
N ALA A 126 -11.14 5.19 -22.08
CA ALA A 126 -10.54 4.81 -20.81
C ALA A 126 -11.29 3.66 -20.12
N ILE A 127 -12.62 3.75 -20.03
CA ILE A 127 -13.45 2.67 -19.46
C ILE A 127 -13.29 1.37 -20.27
N LYS A 128 -13.33 1.44 -21.59
CA LYS A 128 -13.14 0.28 -22.47
C LYS A 128 -11.77 -0.38 -22.24
N GLY A 129 -10.68 0.38 -22.23
CA GLY A 129 -9.33 -0.15 -22.00
C GLY A 129 -9.19 -0.80 -20.62
N LEU A 130 -9.78 -0.21 -19.59
CA LEU A 130 -9.82 -0.76 -18.23
C LEU A 130 -10.65 -2.06 -18.14
N ASP A 131 -11.73 -2.18 -18.91
CA ASP A 131 -12.53 -3.42 -19.01
C ASP A 131 -11.85 -4.53 -19.81
N GLU A 132 -11.14 -4.19 -20.89
CA GLU A 132 -10.32 -5.14 -21.65
C GLU A 132 -9.15 -5.65 -20.80
N ALA A 133 -8.47 -4.75 -20.08
CA ALA A 133 -7.43 -5.12 -19.13
C ALA A 133 -7.95 -6.06 -18.01
N ARG A 134 -9.12 -5.76 -17.42
CA ARG A 134 -9.74 -6.63 -16.41
C ARG A 134 -10.05 -8.04 -16.93
N LYS A 135 -10.41 -8.19 -18.20
CA LYS A 135 -10.65 -9.50 -18.83
C LYS A 135 -9.35 -10.26 -19.12
N TYR A 136 -8.28 -9.53 -19.45
CA TYR A 136 -6.97 -10.11 -19.76
C TYR A 136 -6.19 -10.53 -18.51
N ILE A 137 -6.25 -9.74 -17.43
CA ILE A 137 -5.44 -9.95 -16.22
C ILE A 137 -6.07 -11.05 -15.36
N THR A 138 -5.66 -12.29 -15.62
CA THR A 138 -6.16 -13.50 -14.95
C THR A 138 -5.01 -14.43 -14.57
N VAL A 139 -5.23 -15.36 -13.61
CA VAL A 139 -4.20 -16.32 -13.19
C VAL A 139 -3.76 -17.18 -14.37
N GLN A 140 -4.70 -17.58 -15.23
CA GLN A 140 -4.43 -18.40 -16.40
C GLN A 140 -3.53 -17.67 -17.40
N ASN A 141 -3.88 -16.44 -17.79
CA ASN A 141 -3.08 -15.68 -18.75
C ASN A 141 -1.70 -15.33 -18.19
N CYS A 142 -1.60 -15.06 -16.89
CA CYS A 142 -0.34 -14.80 -16.20
C CYS A 142 0.59 -16.03 -16.13
N LEU A 143 0.04 -17.21 -15.82
CA LEU A 143 0.83 -18.45 -15.80
C LEU A 143 1.26 -18.87 -17.22
N ALA A 144 0.45 -18.58 -18.23
CA ALA A 144 0.74 -18.82 -19.64
C ALA A 144 1.59 -17.71 -20.31
N SER A 145 1.89 -16.59 -19.62
CA SER A 145 2.60 -15.47 -20.22
C SER A 145 4.10 -15.72 -20.30
N GLU A 146 4.73 -15.17 -21.33
CA GLU A 146 6.19 -15.17 -21.54
C GLU A 146 6.68 -13.78 -21.98
N GLY A 147 8.00 -13.55 -21.92
CA GLY A 147 8.64 -12.30 -22.32
C GLY A 147 7.96 -11.05 -21.72
N LYS A 148 7.67 -10.06 -22.56
CA LYS A 148 7.05 -8.79 -22.15
C LYS A 148 5.72 -8.95 -21.43
N ASP A 149 4.92 -9.97 -21.72
CA ASP A 149 3.68 -10.20 -20.97
C ASP A 149 3.96 -10.71 -19.56
N ARG A 150 4.98 -11.55 -19.37
CA ARG A 150 5.43 -11.93 -18.03
C ARG A 150 6.01 -10.75 -17.27
N GLU A 151 6.87 -9.94 -17.89
CA GLU A 151 7.43 -8.71 -17.29
C GLU A 151 6.30 -7.77 -16.79
N ARG A 152 5.20 -7.65 -17.56
CA ARG A 152 4.01 -6.89 -17.14
C ARG A 152 3.35 -7.48 -15.89
N PHE A 153 3.13 -8.79 -15.82
CA PHE A 153 2.57 -9.42 -14.62
C PHE A 153 3.52 -9.33 -13.41
N GLU A 154 4.83 -9.42 -13.61
CA GLU A 154 5.85 -9.21 -12.57
C GLU A 154 5.79 -7.78 -12.02
N CYS A 155 5.75 -6.76 -12.89
CA CYS A 155 5.56 -5.36 -12.51
C CYS A 155 4.25 -5.15 -11.71
N LEU A 156 3.14 -5.75 -12.16
CA LEU A 156 1.85 -5.67 -11.46
C LEU A 156 1.91 -6.35 -10.08
N SER A 157 2.63 -7.46 -9.95
CA SER A 157 2.80 -8.14 -8.65
C SER A 157 3.60 -7.32 -7.63
N GLN A 158 4.39 -6.35 -8.07
CA GLN A 158 5.13 -5.41 -7.22
C GLN A 158 4.27 -4.20 -6.80
N GLY A 159 3.02 -4.09 -7.27
CA GLY A 159 2.12 -2.98 -6.92
C GLY A 159 2.42 -1.66 -7.63
N ALA A 160 3.26 -1.66 -8.68
CA ALA A 160 3.64 -0.44 -9.41
C ALA A 160 2.50 0.23 -10.20
N GLY A 161 1.34 -0.43 -10.30
CA GLY A 161 0.11 0.12 -10.84
C GLY A 161 -0.07 -0.13 -12.35
N ILE A 162 -1.31 -0.39 -12.75
CA ILE A 162 -1.63 -0.80 -14.13
C ILE A 162 -1.25 0.23 -15.21
N MET A 163 -1.30 1.53 -14.91
CA MET A 163 -0.89 2.59 -15.85
C MET A 163 0.62 2.62 -16.09
N VAL A 164 1.43 2.21 -15.11
CA VAL A 164 2.88 2.10 -15.21
C VAL A 164 3.23 0.82 -15.97
N CYS A 165 2.73 -0.33 -15.49
CA CYS A 165 3.08 -1.63 -16.05
C CYS A 165 2.56 -1.86 -17.48
N SER A 166 1.52 -1.15 -17.93
CA SER A 166 1.09 -1.18 -19.33
C SER A 166 1.96 -0.32 -20.27
N GLY A 167 2.84 0.54 -19.73
CA GLY A 167 3.53 1.58 -20.50
C GLY A 167 2.65 2.77 -20.90
N ALA A 168 1.39 2.82 -20.44
CA ALA A 168 0.46 3.91 -20.75
C ALA A 168 0.92 5.26 -20.18
N LEU A 169 1.48 5.27 -18.95
CA LEU A 169 2.03 6.48 -18.34
C LEU A 169 3.24 7.02 -19.13
N GLU A 170 4.19 6.16 -19.48
CA GLU A 170 5.36 6.54 -20.29
C GLU A 170 4.93 7.06 -21.67
N SER A 171 3.94 6.41 -22.28
CA SER A 171 3.36 6.84 -23.56
C SER A 171 2.68 8.21 -23.44
N ALA A 172 1.95 8.47 -22.36
CA ALA A 172 1.35 9.79 -22.12
C ALA A 172 2.42 10.88 -21.96
N LEU A 173 3.46 10.63 -21.15
CA LEU A 173 4.53 11.59 -20.89
C LEU A 173 5.35 11.96 -22.15
N LYS A 174 5.47 11.04 -23.13
CA LYS A 174 6.14 11.30 -24.41
C LYS A 174 5.32 12.10 -25.43
N ASN A 175 4.03 12.33 -25.14
CA ASN A 175 3.10 13.08 -26.01
C ASN A 175 2.65 14.41 -25.36
N LEU A 176 3.39 14.90 -24.37
CA LEU A 176 3.28 16.24 -23.77
C LEU A 176 4.25 17.23 -24.44
#